data_AF-A0A2V8KQ77-F1
#
_entry.id   AF-A0A2V8KQ77-F1
#
_cell.length_a   1.000
_cell.length_b   1.000
_cell.length_c   1.000
_cell.angle_alpha   90.00
_cell.angle_beta   90.00
_cell.angle_gamma   90.00
#
_symmetry.space_group_name_H-M   'P 1'
#
loop_
_entity.id
_entity.type
_entity.pdbx_description
1 polymer ?
#
loop_
_entity_poly.entity_id
_entity_poly.type
_entity_poly.pdbx_seq_one_letter_code
_entity_poly.pdbx_strand_id
1 'polypeptide(L)'
;MKASFGKYNSLLTTSTTTNFNPMFLATVNVPLVGAPTTACQSQGCYPAGAGFGQGNIGANPNPSFGILQNRALDPNFRREYNLQYSVGVQHELMRGMTLNFNWNRRSDYKQLLTLNSAVPISA
;
A
#
# COMPACT_ATOMS: atom_id res chain seq x y z
N MET A 1 4.98 34.74 -21.29
CA MET A 1 4.65 33.31 -21.52
C MET A 1 5.47 32.48 -20.54
N LYS A 2 4.89 31.43 -19.96
CA LYS A 2 5.55 30.54 -19.00
C LYS A 2 5.29 29.11 -19.45
N ALA A 3 6.30 28.26 -19.43
CA ALA A 3 6.15 26.84 -19.70
C ALA A 3 6.91 26.05 -18.63
N SER A 4 6.36 24.91 -18.23
CA SER A 4 7.02 24.00 -17.29
C SER A 4 6.85 22.54 -17.73
N PHE A 5 7.87 21.77 -17.40
CA PHE A 5 7.91 20.33 -17.59
C PHE A 5 8.39 19.68 -16.30
N GLY A 6 7.70 18.62 -15.87
CA GLY A 6 8.06 17.85 -14.69
C GLY A 6 7.88 16.36 -14.93
N LYS A 7 8.86 15.58 -14.46
CA LYS A 7 8.74 14.14 -14.32
C LYS A 7 8.62 13.80 -12.83
N TYR A 8 7.50 13.20 -12.46
CA TYR A 8 7.22 12.82 -11.08
C TYR A 8 7.06 11.31 -10.99
N ASN A 9 7.82 10.67 -10.10
CA ASN A 9 7.61 9.26 -9.81
C ASN A 9 6.42 9.10 -8.86
N SER A 10 5.60 8.05 -9.03
CA SER A 10 4.47 7.82 -8.12
C SER A 10 4.96 7.43 -6.71
N LEU A 11 4.21 7.84 -5.68
CA LEU A 11 4.49 7.54 -4.26
C LEU A 11 4.18 6.08 -3.88
N LEU A 12 3.58 5.30 -4.77
CA LEU A 12 3.09 3.93 -4.50
C LEU A 12 4.20 2.91 -4.19
N THR A 13 5.48 3.29 -4.19
CA THR A 13 6.59 2.35 -3.97
C THR A 13 6.68 1.77 -2.57
N THR A 14 6.16 2.45 -1.55
CA THR A 14 6.22 1.95 -0.17
C THR A 14 5.31 0.74 0.02
N SER A 15 4.12 0.72 -0.59
CA SER A 15 3.21 -0.43 -0.51
C SER A 15 3.69 -1.60 -1.36
N THR A 16 4.37 -1.36 -2.48
CA THR A 16 4.87 -2.45 -3.32
C THR A 16 6.04 -3.17 -2.64
N THR A 17 7.01 -2.43 -2.08
CA THR A 17 8.24 -3.02 -1.52
C THR A 17 7.99 -3.81 -0.24
N THR A 18 7.04 -3.39 0.60
CA THR A 18 6.67 -4.12 1.82
C THR A 18 6.08 -5.50 1.52
N ASN A 19 5.37 -5.67 0.41
CA ASN A 19 4.79 -6.96 0.02
C ASN A 19 5.84 -8.02 -0.37
N PHE A 20 7.05 -7.60 -0.74
CA PHE A 20 8.15 -8.51 -1.09
C PHE A 20 9.21 -8.61 0.01
N ASN A 21 9.04 -7.90 1.12
CA ASN A 21 10.00 -7.94 2.21
C ASN A 21 9.74 -9.18 3.09
N PRO A 22 10.65 -10.18 3.10
CA PRO A 22 10.49 -11.36 3.95
C PRO A 22 10.60 -11.04 5.45
N MET A 23 11.14 -9.87 5.80
CA MET A 23 11.32 -9.38 7.17
C MET A 23 10.26 -8.33 7.57
N PHE A 24 9.13 -8.24 6.85
CA PHE A 24 8.06 -7.31 7.23
C PHE A 24 7.40 -7.73 8.55
N LEU A 25 7.16 -6.76 9.44
CA LEU A 25 6.48 -7.00 10.71
C LEU A 25 5.00 -7.31 10.46
N ALA A 26 4.61 -8.57 10.65
CA ALA A 26 3.22 -8.98 10.62
C ALA A 26 2.67 -9.12 12.05
N THR A 27 1.50 -8.54 12.30
CA THR A 27 0.78 -8.67 13.57
C THR A 27 -0.53 -9.41 13.32
N VAL A 28 -0.91 -10.31 14.22
CA VAL A 28 -2.22 -10.94 14.23
C VAL A 28 -2.86 -10.81 15.60
N ASN A 29 -4.13 -10.45 15.61
CA ASN A 29 -4.92 -10.39 16.83
C ASN A 29 -5.59 -11.75 17.02
N VAL A 30 -5.30 -12.41 18.13
CA VAL A 30 -5.85 -13.72 18.45
C VAL A 30 -6.78 -13.59 19.65
N PRO A 31 -7.97 -14.23 19.61
CA PRO A 31 -8.90 -14.18 20.72
C PRO A 31 -8.32 -14.93 21.92
N LEU A 32 -8.60 -14.41 23.12
CA LEU A 32 -8.42 -15.18 24.35
C LEU A 32 -9.63 -16.10 24.51
N VAL A 33 -9.40 -17.41 24.55
CA VAL A 33 -10.47 -18.40 24.69
C VAL A 33 -10.50 -18.84 26.14
N GLY A 34 -11.67 -18.70 26.78
CA GLY A 34 -11.83 -18.99 28.20
C GLY A 34 -11.16 -17.94 29.11
N ALA A 35 -11.09 -16.68 28.68
CA ALA A 35 -10.64 -15.59 29.56
C ALA A 35 -11.58 -15.47 30.77
N PRO A 36 -11.08 -15.42 32.02
CA PRO A 36 -11.94 -15.18 33.16
C PRO A 36 -12.57 -13.78 33.00
N THR A 37 -13.90 -13.69 33.15
CA THR A 37 -14.65 -12.42 33.06
C THR A 37 -14.34 -11.46 34.20
N THR A 38 -13.53 -11.88 35.16
CA THR A 38 -13.01 -11.10 36.27
C THR A 38 -11.50 -11.24 36.35
N ALA A 39 -10.80 -10.13 36.55
CA ALA A 39 -9.37 -10.14 36.76
C ALA A 39 -9.05 -10.99 38.00
N CYS A 40 -8.21 -12.01 37.84
CA CYS A 40 -7.56 -12.75 38.94
C CYS A 40 -8.36 -13.83 39.68
N GLN A 41 -9.09 -14.72 39.00
CA GLN A 41 -9.48 -15.99 39.64
C GLN A 41 -8.51 -17.13 39.27
N SER A 42 -7.56 -17.33 40.19
CA SER A 42 -6.61 -18.47 40.31
C SER A 42 -5.40 -18.48 39.36
N GLN A 43 -4.25 -18.12 39.91
CA GLN A 43 -2.89 -18.35 39.40
C GLN A 43 -2.59 -17.83 37.97
N GLY A 44 -2.38 -16.51 37.86
CA GLY A 44 -1.74 -15.86 36.71
C GLY A 44 -2.65 -14.92 35.93
N CYS A 45 -2.36 -13.62 35.96
CA CYS A 45 -3.03 -12.61 35.14
C CYS A 45 -2.58 -12.60 33.67
N TYR A 46 -1.73 -13.55 33.30
CA TYR A 46 -1.19 -13.72 31.97
C TYR A 46 -1.86 -14.94 31.33
N PRO A 47 -2.27 -14.84 30.06
CA PRO A 47 -2.73 -16.03 29.34
C PRO A 47 -1.63 -17.08 29.35
N ALA A 48 -1.94 -18.27 29.87
CA ALA A 48 -1.04 -19.41 29.83
C ALA A 48 -1.10 -20.04 28.43
N GLY A 49 0.06 -20.37 27.86
CA GLY A 49 0.17 -21.01 26.54
C GLY A 49 1.52 -20.73 25.89
N ALA A 50 2.07 -21.73 25.18
CA ALA A 50 3.33 -21.58 24.45
C ALA A 50 3.13 -21.22 22.96
N GLY A 51 1.88 -21.07 22.50
CA GLY A 51 1.55 -20.76 21.11
C GLY A 51 0.05 -20.69 20.81
N PHE A 52 -0.30 -20.56 19.53
CA PHE A 52 -1.69 -20.51 19.07
C PHE A 52 -2.45 -21.80 19.39
N GLY A 53 -3.68 -21.65 19.88
CA GLY A 53 -4.55 -22.77 20.25
C GLY A 53 -4.15 -23.51 21.54
N GLN A 54 -3.23 -22.95 22.33
CA GLN A 54 -2.79 -23.53 23.61
C GLN A 54 -3.24 -22.70 24.81
N GLY A 55 -3.68 -23.38 25.87
CA GLY A 55 -4.13 -22.76 27.12
C GLY A 55 -5.28 -21.79 26.89
N ASN A 56 -5.09 -20.50 27.21
CA ASN A 56 -6.09 -19.45 27.02
C ASN A 56 -5.93 -18.69 25.69
N ILE A 57 -4.96 -19.06 24.85
CA ILE A 57 -4.71 -18.41 23.56
C ILE A 57 -5.49 -19.18 22.49
N GLY A 58 -6.42 -18.49 21.82
CA GLY A 58 -7.21 -19.07 20.74
C GLY A 58 -6.39 -19.50 19.53
N ALA A 59 -7.04 -20.24 18.64
CA ALA A 59 -6.46 -20.57 17.35
C ALA A 59 -6.22 -19.27 16.55
N ASN A 60 -5.15 -19.25 15.76
CA ASN A 60 -4.88 -18.15 14.86
C ASN A 60 -5.98 -18.08 13.78
N PRO A 61 -6.72 -16.96 13.66
CA PRO A 61 -7.76 -16.82 12.65
C PRO A 61 -7.20 -16.70 11.22
N ASN A 62 -5.92 -16.37 11.06
CA ASN A 62 -5.26 -16.27 9.76
C ASN A 62 -4.31 -17.45 9.53
N PRO A 63 -4.70 -18.46 8.74
CA PRO A 63 -3.84 -19.61 8.44
C PRO A 63 -2.60 -19.24 7.61
N SER A 64 -2.57 -18.06 6.99
CA SER A 64 -1.44 -17.57 6.20
C SER A 64 -0.49 -16.68 7.01
N PHE A 65 -0.71 -16.48 8.31
CA PHE A 65 0.18 -15.69 9.14
C PHE A 65 1.56 -16.35 9.27
N GLY A 66 2.62 -15.59 9.04
CA GLY A 66 4.00 -16.11 9.06
C GLY A 66 4.37 -16.98 7.85
N ILE A 67 3.44 -17.25 6.92
CA ILE A 67 3.73 -17.94 5.67
C ILE A 67 4.25 -16.92 4.66
N LEU A 68 5.47 -17.13 4.18
CA LEU A 68 6.05 -16.36 3.08
C LEU A 68 5.20 -16.60 1.82
N GLN A 69 4.50 -15.56 1.38
CA GLN A 69 3.73 -15.59 0.15
C GLN A 69 4.70 -15.65 -1.04
N ASN A 70 4.55 -16.65 -1.91
CA ASN A 70 5.35 -16.78 -3.12
C ASN A 70 4.93 -15.72 -4.17
N ARG A 71 5.36 -14.48 -3.96
CA ARG A 71 5.15 -13.36 -4.89
C ARG A 71 6.50 -13.01 -5.49
N ALA A 72 6.62 -13.11 -6.81
CA ALA A 72 7.79 -12.67 -7.54
C ALA A 72 7.52 -11.29 -8.16
N LEU A 73 8.47 -10.36 -8.00
CA LEU A 73 8.46 -9.12 -8.74
C LEU A 73 8.97 -9.37 -10.16
N ASP A 74 8.34 -8.75 -11.16
CA ASP A 74 8.83 -8.80 -12.55
C ASP A 74 10.29 -8.32 -12.60
N PRO A 75 11.23 -9.11 -13.18
CA PRO A 75 12.62 -8.68 -13.36
C PRO A 75 12.77 -7.35 -14.11
N ASN A 76 11.81 -6.98 -14.95
CA ASN A 76 11.79 -5.72 -15.70
C ASN A 76 10.98 -4.61 -15.00
N PHE A 77 10.68 -4.76 -13.71
CA PHE A 77 9.91 -3.80 -12.96
C PHE A 77 10.56 -2.41 -12.98
N ARG A 78 9.75 -1.39 -13.26
CA ARG A 78 10.16 0.01 -13.24
C ARG A 78 9.09 0.82 -12.54
N ARG A 79 9.51 1.81 -11.76
CA ARG A 79 8.59 2.72 -11.06
C ARG A 79 7.67 3.40 -12.07
N GLU A 80 6.39 3.43 -11.72
CA GLU A 80 5.41 4.28 -12.38
C GLU A 80 5.87 5.73 -12.30
N TYR A 81 5.76 6.45 -13.40
CA TYR A 81 6.07 7.86 -13.46
C TYR A 81 5.04 8.61 -14.29
N ASN A 82 4.93 9.88 -13.98
CA ASN A 82 4.03 10.80 -14.61
C ASN A 82 4.81 11.96 -15.23
N LEU A 83 4.46 12.30 -16.46
CA LEU A 83 4.97 13.47 -17.16
C LEU A 83 3.90 14.56 -17.15
N GLN A 84 4.27 15.74 -16.67
CA GLN A 84 3.40 16.92 -16.64
C GLN A 84 3.99 18.02 -17.49
N TYR A 85 3.15 18.59 -18.35
CA TYR A 85 3.45 19.73 -19.18
C TYR A 85 2.44 20.83 -18.83
N SER A 86 2.92 22.05 -18.63
CA SER A 86 2.08 23.21 -18.43
C SER A 86 2.57 24.38 -19.26
N VAL A 87 1.65 25.11 -19.87
CA VAL A 87 1.91 26.31 -20.65
C VAL A 87 0.92 27.38 -20.23
N GLY A 88 1.43 28.57 -19.90
CA GLY A 88 0.66 29.72 -19.45
C GLY A 88 0.98 30.98 -20.26
N VAL A 89 -0.05 31.66 -20.75
CA VAL A 89 0.05 32.97 -21.39
C VAL A 89 -0.76 33.95 -20.57
N GLN A 90 -0.11 35.04 -20.15
CA GLN A 90 -0.74 36.13 -19.41
C GLN A 90 -0.54 37.41 -20.22
N HIS A 91 -1.62 38.17 -20.42
CA HIS A 91 -1.60 39.44 -21.14
C HIS A 91 -2.59 40.43 -20.52
N GLU A 92 -2.18 41.68 -20.38
CA GLU A 92 -3.07 42.78 -19.96
C GLU A 92 -3.75 43.35 -21.20
N LEU A 93 -5.08 43.26 -21.28
CA LEU A 93 -5.86 43.72 -22.43
C LEU A 93 -6.18 45.21 -22.33
N MET A 94 -6.51 45.68 -21.12
CA MET A 94 -6.82 47.07 -20.78
C MET A 94 -6.45 47.30 -19.32
N ARG A 95 -6.28 48.57 -18.91
CA ARG A 95 -6.02 48.92 -17.49
C ARG A 95 -7.09 48.29 -16.59
N GLY A 96 -6.68 47.30 -15.79
CA GLY A 96 -7.55 46.56 -14.88
C GLY A 96 -8.15 45.26 -15.42
N MET A 97 -7.91 44.89 -16.69
CA MET A 97 -8.33 43.61 -17.27
C MET A 97 -7.14 42.81 -17.77
N THR A 98 -6.87 41.69 -17.10
CA THR A 98 -5.83 40.73 -17.48
C THR A 98 -6.46 39.42 -17.93
N LEU A 99 -6.03 38.92 -19.08
CA LEU A 99 -6.38 37.60 -19.57
C LEU A 99 -5.25 36.62 -19.24
N ASN A 100 -5.63 35.46 -18.74
CA ASN A 100 -4.71 34.38 -18.44
C ASN A 100 -5.25 33.07 -19.04
N PHE A 101 -4.44 32.46 -19.90
CA PHE A 101 -4.72 31.16 -20.48
C PHE A 101 -3.68 30.16 -19.96
N ASN A 102 -4.13 29.08 -19.33
CA ASN A 102 -3.26 27.99 -18.89
C ASN A 102 -3.74 26.68 -19.50
N TRP A 103 -2.80 25.94 -20.06
CA TRP A 103 -3.02 24.59 -20.58
C TRP A 103 -2.09 23.62 -19.87
N ASN A 104 -2.69 22.61 -19.24
CA ASN A 104 -1.98 21.60 -18.49
C ASN A 104 -2.30 20.22 -19.06
N ARG A 105 -1.28 19.39 -19.27
CA ARG A 105 -1.42 18.00 -19.73
C ARG A 105 -0.60 17.06 -18.86
N ARG A 106 -1.23 15.96 -18.47
CA ARG A 106 -0.64 14.89 -17.66
C ARG A 106 -0.67 13.57 -18.43
N SER A 107 0.39 12.77 -18.35
CA SER A 107 0.43 11.42 -18.93
C SER A 107 1.15 10.44 -18.02
N ASP A 108 0.43 9.38 -17.62
CA ASP A 108 0.89 8.33 -16.72
C ASP A 108 1.51 7.16 -17.51
N TYR A 109 2.62 6.62 -16.99
CA TYR A 109 3.37 5.53 -17.64
C TYR A 109 3.78 4.46 -16.62
N LYS A 110 3.80 3.21 -17.08
CA LYS A 110 4.26 2.03 -16.30
C LYS A 110 3.46 1.82 -15.01
N GLN A 111 2.15 1.86 -15.16
CA GLN A 111 1.22 1.58 -14.07
C GLN A 111 1.46 0.17 -13.51
N LEU A 112 1.34 0.05 -12.19
CA LEU A 112 1.48 -1.21 -11.46
C LEU A 112 0.32 -2.15 -11.77
N LEU A 113 0.64 -3.39 -12.15
CA LEU A 113 -0.34 -4.45 -12.35
C LEU A 113 0.06 -5.67 -11.52
N THR A 114 -0.90 -6.22 -10.77
CA THR A 114 -0.73 -7.50 -10.06
C THR A 114 -1.54 -8.56 -10.78
N LEU A 115 -0.86 -9.61 -11.24
CA LEU A 115 -1.48 -10.72 -11.92
C LEU A 115 -1.50 -11.95 -11.02
N ASN A 116 -2.61 -12.66 -10.99
CA ASN A 116 -2.68 -13.97 -10.36
C ASN A 116 -2.33 -15.04 -11.38
N SER A 117 -1.18 -15.68 -11.24
CA SER A 117 -0.74 -16.74 -12.17
C SER A 117 -1.59 -18.02 -12.10
N ALA A 118 -2.45 -18.15 -11.08
CA ALA A 118 -3.38 -19.29 -10.96
C ALA A 118 -4.63 -19.15 -11.86
N VAL A 119 -4.93 -17.96 -12.37
CA VAL A 119 -6.10 -17.70 -13.22
C VAL A 119 -5.64 -17.06 -14.53
N PRO A 120 -5.78 -17.72 -15.68
CA PRO A 120 -5.43 -17.11 -16.95
C PRO A 120 -6.35 -15.91 -17.23
N ILE A 121 -5.79 -14.86 -17.85
CA ILE A 121 -6.49 -13.63 -18.23
C ILE A 121 -7.63 -13.85 -19.25
N SER A 122 -7.74 -15.06 -19.81
CA SER A 122 -8.67 -15.44 -20.88
C SER A 122 -9.99 -16.04 -20.38
N ALA A 123 -10.53 -15.58 -19.26
CA ALA A 123 -11.87 -15.97 -18.81
C ALA A 123 -12.95 -15.19 -19.57
#